data_AF-A0A816HDV0-F1
#
_entry.id   AF-A0A816HDV0-F1
#
_cell.length_a   1.000
_cell.length_b   1.000
_cell.length_c   1.000
_cell.angle_alpha   90.00
_cell.angle_beta   90.00
_cell.angle_gamma   90.00
#
_symmetry.space_group_name_H-M   'P 1'
#
loop_
_entity.id
_entity.type
_entity.pdbx_description
1 polymer ?
#
loop_
_entity_poly.entity_id
_entity_poly.type
_entity_poly.pdbx_seq_one_letter_code
_entity_poly.pdbx_strand_id
1 'polypeptide(L)'
;MKLDCKIKIQDRQRTNGSSTLKAAKGVIGLAKSNNDEWVLIVRLFKDTNATQYKLRDNVQALLHKCINNGMATIQIKVPPHDIQLSEANVESLKTLVPSIRLASTGNNLPSS
;
A
#
# COMPACT_ATOMS: atom_id res chain seq x y z
N MET A 1 -6.18 1.65 -10.59
CA MET A 1 -4.76 2.04 -10.81
C MET A 1 -3.82 0.98 -10.25
N LYS A 2 -2.71 0.68 -10.93
CA LYS A 2 -1.69 -0.28 -10.49
C LYS A 2 -0.29 0.30 -10.73
N LEU A 3 0.64 0.04 -9.83
CA LEU A 3 1.98 0.62 -9.81
C LEU A 3 3.01 -0.47 -9.50
N ASP A 4 4.02 -0.62 -10.34
CA ASP A 4 5.18 -1.45 -10.05
C ASP A 4 6.16 -0.71 -9.13
N CYS A 5 6.64 -1.41 -8.10
CA CYS A 5 7.61 -0.88 -7.16
C CYS A 5 8.29 -2.01 -6.38
N LYS A 6 9.34 -1.67 -5.64
CA LYS A 6 9.78 -2.52 -4.53
C LYS A 6 8.88 -2.29 -3.33
N ILE A 7 8.35 -3.39 -2.81
CA ILE A 7 7.41 -3.41 -1.70
C ILE A 7 8.05 -4.20 -0.57
N LYS A 8 8.03 -3.62 0.63
CA LYS A 8 8.44 -4.26 1.86
C LYS A 8 7.27 -4.21 2.84
N ILE A 9 6.82 -5.38 3.27
CA ILE A 9 5.76 -5.51 4.26
C ILE A 9 6.43 -5.84 5.58
N GLN A 10 6.19 -5.03 6.59
CA GLN A 10 6.69 -5.25 7.94
C GLN A 10 5.50 -5.44 8.88
N ASP A 11 5.46 -6.57 9.59
CA ASP A 11 4.48 -6.78 10.64
C ASP A 11 4.95 -6.09 11.92
N ARG A 12 4.08 -5.25 12.50
CA ARG A 12 4.42 -4.47 13.69
C ARG A 12 4.30 -5.27 14.99
N GLN A 13 3.52 -6.36 15.00
CA GLN A 13 3.39 -7.22 16.18
C GLN A 13 4.58 -8.18 16.33
N ARG A 14 5.28 -8.49 15.23
CA ARG A 14 6.43 -9.38 15.20
C ARG A 14 7.73 -8.59 15.36
N THR A 15 7.95 -8.04 16.56
CA THR A 15 9.22 -7.39 16.97
C THR A 15 10.28 -8.36 17.48
N ASN A 16 10.14 -9.67 17.24
CA ASN A 16 11.16 -10.64 17.61
C ASN A 16 12.11 -10.92 16.44
N GLY A 17 13.28 -10.27 16.48
CA GLY A 17 14.54 -10.75 15.91
C GLY A 17 14.63 -10.76 14.38
N SER A 18 15.30 -9.74 13.83
CA SER A 18 16.03 -9.78 12.55
C SER A 18 15.41 -10.64 11.45
N SER A 19 14.23 -10.27 10.97
CA SER A 19 13.78 -10.69 9.65
C SER A 19 13.66 -9.43 8.82
N THR A 20 14.81 -8.97 8.31
CA THR A 20 14.89 -7.98 7.25
C THR A 20 14.14 -8.54 6.05
N LEU A 21 12.81 -8.42 6.03
CA LEU A 21 12.00 -8.70 4.86
C LEU A 21 12.52 -7.77 3.79
N LYS A 22 13.36 -8.32 2.91
CA LYS A 22 13.97 -7.56 1.82
C LYS A 22 12.85 -7.06 0.94
N ALA A 23 12.93 -5.78 0.58
CA ALA A 23 11.99 -5.20 -0.36
C ALA A 23 12.02 -6.03 -1.65
N ALA A 24 10.86 -6.52 -2.06
CA ALA A 24 10.72 -7.35 -3.24
C ALA A 24 9.99 -6.57 -4.32
N LYS A 25 10.39 -6.76 -5.58
CA LYS A 25 9.63 -6.19 -6.69
C LYS A 25 8.22 -6.76 -6.69
N GLY A 26 7.24 -5.90 -6.91
CA GLY A 26 5.85 -6.26 -6.96
C GLY A 26 5.00 -5.14 -7.52
N VAL A 27 3.69 -5.34 -7.47
CA VAL A 27 2.69 -4.41 -7.92
C VAL A 27 1.75 -4.10 -6.78
N ILE A 28 1.49 -2.82 -6.58
CA ILE A 28 0.47 -2.33 -5.66
C ILE A 28 -0.63 -1.63 -6.45
N GLY A 29 -1.88 -1.84 -6.07
CA GLY A 29 -3.01 -1.25 -6.75
C GLY A 29 -4.21 -1.04 -5.85
N LEU A 30 -5.09 -0.15 -6.28
CA LEU A 30 -6.39 0.08 -5.67
C LEU A 30 -7.45 -0.62 -6.51
N ALA A 31 -8.30 -1.38 -5.84
CA ALA A 31 -9.46 -2.04 -6.43
C ALA A 31 -10.68 -1.87 -5.54
N LYS A 32 -11.88 -1.96 -6.13
CA LYS A 32 -13.14 -2.03 -5.41
C LYS A 32 -13.47 -3.50 -5.15
N SER A 33 -13.77 -3.82 -3.90
CA SER A 33 -14.27 -5.13 -3.51
C SER A 33 -15.76 -5.26 -3.86
N ASN A 34 -16.30 -6.48 -3.80
CA ASN A 34 -17.70 -6.78 -4.13
C ASN A 34 -18.70 -5.95 -3.28
N ASN A 35 -18.32 -5.57 -2.06
CA ASN A 35 -19.14 -4.76 -1.15
C ASN A 35 -18.99 -3.24 -1.36
N ASP A 36 -18.56 -2.79 -2.55
CA ASP A 36 -18.27 -1.38 -2.85
C ASP A 36 -17.14 -0.75 -2.00
N GLU A 37 -16.42 -1.56 -1.22
CA GLU A 37 -15.32 -1.11 -0.37
C GLU A 37 -13.99 -1.06 -1.13
N TRP A 38 -13.21 0.00 -0.93
CA TRP A 38 -11.87 0.09 -1.50
C TRP A 38 -10.88 -0.81 -0.75
N VAL A 39 -10.14 -1.60 -1.53
CA VAL A 39 -9.08 -2.49 -1.07
C VAL A 39 -7.77 -2.17 -1.77
N LEU A 40 -6.69 -2.25 -1.00
CA LEU A 40 -5.32 -2.17 -1.47
C LEU A 40 -4.83 -3.59 -1.76
N ILE A 41 -4.53 -3.85 -3.02
CA ILE A 41 -4.00 -5.13 -3.48
C ILE A 41 -2.50 -4.99 -3.60
N VAL A 42 -1.76 -5.85 -2.91
CA VAL A 42 -0.31 -5.92 -2.88
C VAL A 42 0.12 -7.29 -3.39
N ARG A 43 0.78 -7.36 -4.55
CA ARG A 43 1.29 -8.61 -5.11
C ARG A 43 2.80 -8.50 -5.29
N LEU A 44 3.56 -9.32 -4.59
CA LEU A 44 5.01 -9.42 -4.79
C LEU A 44 5.27 -10.38 -5.94
N PHE A 45 6.25 -10.12 -6.81
CA PHE A 45 6.58 -11.03 -7.92
C PHE A 45 7.18 -12.36 -7.46
N LYS A 46 7.79 -12.36 -6.28
CA LYS A 46 8.28 -13.59 -5.64
C LYS A 46 7.17 -14.44 -5.02
N ASP A 47 5.99 -13.85 -4.78
CA ASP A 47 4.86 -14.52 -4.14
C ASP A 47 3.79 -14.82 -5.18
N THR A 48 3.26 -16.04 -5.18
CA THR A 48 2.17 -16.42 -6.09
C THR A 48 0.85 -15.74 -5.70
N ASN A 49 0.71 -15.34 -4.43
CA ASN A 49 -0.52 -14.78 -3.87
C ASN A 49 -0.48 -13.25 -3.75
N ALA A 50 -1.61 -12.61 -4.03
CA ALA A 50 -1.80 -11.20 -3.72
C ALA A 50 -2.38 -11.04 -2.31
N THR A 51 -1.86 -10.10 -1.53
CA THR A 51 -2.42 -9.71 -0.25
C THR A 51 -3.38 -8.54 -0.45
N GLN A 52 -4.57 -8.63 0.13
CA GLN A 52 -5.58 -7.57 0.05
C GLN A 52 -5.78 -6.94 1.43
N TYR A 53 -5.70 -5.62 1.49
CA TYR A 53 -5.94 -4.85 2.71
C TYR A 53 -7.16 -3.96 2.52
N LYS A 54 -8.11 -4.02 3.43
CA LYS A 54 -9.22 -3.05 3.46
C LYS A 54 -8.64 -1.67 3.78
N LEU A 55 -9.14 -0.63 3.12
CA LEU A 55 -8.69 0.75 3.37
C LEU A 55 -9.65 1.51 4.28
N ARG A 56 -10.96 1.28 4.14
CA ARG A 56 -11.99 1.95 4.93
C ARG A 56 -11.75 1.77 6.43
N ASP A 57 -11.58 2.88 7.14
CA ASP A 57 -11.23 2.97 8.57
C ASP A 57 -9.95 2.22 9.01
N ASN A 58 -9.22 1.63 8.08
CA ASN A 58 -8.13 0.70 8.39
C ASN A 58 -6.74 1.27 8.05
N VAL A 59 -6.65 2.40 7.36
CA VAL A 59 -5.37 3.12 7.21
C VAL A 59 -5.11 3.91 8.48
N GLN A 60 -3.98 3.63 9.13
CA GLN A 60 -3.55 4.36 10.34
C GLN A 60 -2.82 5.65 9.98
N ALA A 61 -1.85 5.55 9.07
CA ALA A 61 -1.05 6.68 8.64
C ALA A 61 -0.51 6.45 7.23
N LEU A 62 -0.29 7.54 6.49
CA LEU A 62 0.26 7.51 5.15
C LEU A 62 1.48 8.44 5.08
N LEU A 63 2.68 7.86 5.17
CA LEU A 63 3.92 8.60 5.15
C LEU A 63 4.37 8.76 3.70
N HIS A 64 4.34 10.01 3.26
CA HIS A 64 4.63 10.37 1.88
C HIS A 64 5.71 11.45 1.75
N LYS A 65 6.50 11.65 2.82
CA LYS A 65 7.58 12.65 2.87
C LYS A 65 8.61 12.48 1.75
N CYS A 66 8.79 11.26 1.25
CA CYS A 66 9.76 10.93 0.21
C CYS A 66 9.13 10.52 -1.13
N ILE A 67 7.92 10.98 -1.44
CA ILE A 67 7.26 10.67 -2.73
C ILE A 67 8.15 11.03 -3.93
N ASN A 68 8.85 12.17 -3.87
CA ASN A 68 9.72 12.63 -4.97
C ASN A 68 10.90 11.68 -5.24
N ASN A 69 11.26 10.83 -4.28
CA ASN A 69 12.26 9.77 -4.44
C ASN A 69 11.64 8.41 -4.81
N GLY A 70 10.34 8.36 -5.14
CA GLY A 70 9.66 7.11 -5.43
C GLY A 70 9.38 6.27 -4.18
N MET A 71 9.31 6.91 -3.00
CA MET A 71 9.13 6.22 -1.72
C MET A 71 7.87 6.69 -1.00
N ALA A 72 7.13 5.74 -0.43
CA ALA A 72 5.98 6.00 0.42
C ALA A 72 5.83 4.87 1.45
N THR A 73 5.11 5.10 2.54
CA THR A 73 4.80 4.04 3.50
C THR A 73 3.34 4.15 3.92
N ILE A 74 2.62 3.03 3.82
CA ILE A 74 1.20 2.92 4.16
C ILE A 74 1.12 2.06 5.41
N GLN A 75 0.61 2.63 6.50
CA GLN A 75 0.41 1.92 7.75
C GLN A 75 -1.03 1.45 7.84
N ILE A 76 -1.22 0.14 7.97
CA ILE A 76 -2.53 -0.48 8.15
C ILE A 76 -2.75 -0.75 9.64
N LYS A 77 -3.98 -0.56 10.14
CA LYS A 77 -4.37 -0.86 11.53
C LYS A 77 -4.51 -2.37 11.74
N VAL A 78 -5.24 -3.04 10.84
CA VAL A 78 -5.58 -4.47 10.92
C VAL A 78 -5.41 -5.17 9.56
N PRO A 79 -4.50 -6.15 9.43
CA PRO A 79 -3.42 -6.44 10.37
C PRO A 79 -2.47 -5.23 10.48
N PRO A 80 -1.76 -5.05 11.61
CA PRO A 80 -0.85 -3.93 11.81
C PRO A 80 0.43 -4.10 11.01
N HIS A 81 0.30 -3.90 9.70
CA HIS A 81 1.36 -4.00 8.73
C HIS A 81 1.77 -2.61 8.23
N ASP A 82 3.07 -2.40 8.15
CA ASP A 82 3.69 -1.24 7.52
C ASP A 82 4.16 -1.65 6.10
N ILE A 83 3.49 -1.10 5.08
CA ILE A 83 3.76 -1.37 3.68
C ILE A 83 4.64 -0.24 3.14
N GLN A 84 5.93 -0.50 3.02
CA GLN A 84 6.90 0.46 2.48
C GLN A 84 7.05 0.23 0.98
N LEU A 85 6.90 1.31 0.22
CA LEU A 85 7.12 1.39 -1.23
C LEU A 85 8.45 2.10 -1.49
N SER A 86 9.22 1.58 -2.43
CA SER A 86 10.48 2.15 -2.87
C SER A 86 10.66 1.91 -4.37
N GLU A 87 11.43 2.77 -5.04
CA GLU A 87 11.66 2.68 -6.50
C GLU A 87 10.36 2.66 -7.31
N ALA A 88 9.32 3.36 -6.84
CA ALA A 88 8.08 3.49 -7.60
C ALA A 88 8.10 4.72 -8.51
N ASN A 89 7.30 4.70 -9.58
CA ASN A 89 7.08 5.89 -10.39
C ASN A 89 6.45 7.02 -9.55
N VAL A 90 7.12 8.17 -9.53
CA VAL A 90 6.76 9.34 -8.71
C VAL A 90 5.39 9.91 -9.08
N GLU A 91 5.08 10.00 -10.36
CA GLU A 91 3.79 10.53 -10.86
C GLU A 91 2.64 9.63 -10.42
N SER A 92 2.83 8.32 -10.56
CA SER A 92 1.85 7.34 -10.11
C SER A 92 1.69 7.31 -8.59
N LEU A 93 2.76 7.48 -7.81
CA LEU A 93 2.70 7.62 -6.36
C LEU A 93 1.93 8.87 -5.93
N LYS A 94 2.18 10.00 -6.61
CA LYS A 94 1.48 11.27 -6.36
C LYS A 94 -0.03 11.14 -6.56
N THR A 95 -0.46 10.27 -7.47
CA THR A 95 -1.89 9.95 -7.65
C THR A 95 -2.38 8.87 -6.68
N LEU A 96 -1.55 7.87 -6.36
CA LEU A 96 -1.95 6.72 -5.52
C LEU A 96 -2.16 7.11 -4.06
N VAL A 97 -1.26 7.91 -3.50
CA VAL A 97 -1.30 8.35 -2.10
C VAL A 97 -2.62 9.08 -1.75
N PRO A 98 -3.03 10.15 -2.46
CA PRO A 98 -4.31 10.80 -2.18
C PRO A 98 -5.49 9.87 -2.45
N SER A 99 -5.40 9.00 -3.46
CA SER A 99 -6.43 8.00 -3.75
C SER A 99 -6.64 7.01 -2.59
N ILE A 100 -5.56 6.54 -1.96
CA ILE A 100 -5.61 5.71 -0.75
C ILE A 100 -6.26 6.48 0.41
N ARG A 101 -5.94 7.76 0.58
CA ARG A 101 -6.57 8.59 1.63
C ARG A 101 -8.08 8.71 1.42
N LEU A 102 -8.52 9.01 0.19
CA LEU A 102 -9.95 9.12 -0.15
C LEU A 102 -10.67 7.79 0.06
N ALA A 103 -10.07 6.69 -0.42
CA ALA A 103 -10.57 5.34 -0.21
C ALA A 103 -10.70 5.00 1.29
N SER A 104 -9.74 5.45 2.12
CA SER A 104 -9.79 5.24 3.56
C SER A 104 -10.89 6.02 4.25
N THR A 105 -11.24 7.21 3.74
CA THR A 105 -12.34 8.03 4.27
C THR A 105 -13.70 7.64 3.70
N GLY A 106 -13.78 6.65 2.81
CA GLY A 106 -15.03 6.23 2.16
C GLY A 106 -15.51 7.20 1.08
N ASN A 107 -14.65 8.10 0.59
CA ASN A 107 -14.98 8.96 -0.53
C ASN A 107 -14.79 8.21 -1.85
N ASN A 108 -15.61 8.53 -2.84
CA ASN A 108 -15.41 8.06 -4.20
C ASN A 108 -14.08 8.60 -4.73
N LEU A 109 -13.21 7.72 -5.25
CA LEU A 109 -12.04 8.16 -6.00
C LEU A 109 -12.53 9.01 -7.19
N PRO A 110 -11.84 10.10 -7.53
CA PRO A 110 -12.14 10.84 -8.74
C PRO A 110 -11.97 9.89 -9.94
N SER A 111 -13.08 9.59 -10.62
CA SER A 111 -13.08 8.95 -11.92
C SER A 111 -12.52 9.96 -12.92
N SER A 112 -11.22 9.88 -13.20
CA SER A 112 -10.64 10.47 -14.41
C SER A 112 -10.87 9.54 -15.58
#